data_AF-A0A2I0B6I6-F1
#
_entry.id   AF-A0A2I0B6I6-F1
#
_cell.length_a   1.000
_cell.length_b   1.000
_cell.length_c   1.000
_cell.angle_alpha   90.00
_cell.angle_beta   90.00
_cell.angle_gamma   90.00
#
_symmetry.space_group_name_H-M   'P 1'
#
loop_
_entity.id
_entity.type
_entity.pdbx_description
1 polymer ?
#
loop_
_entity_poly.entity_id
_entity_poly.type
_entity_poly.pdbx_seq_one_letter_code
_entity_poly.pdbx_strand_id
1 'polypeptide(L)' 'MSSFEPAVNILDSRLRGFPDQMVQEMLQTLGIAMFCVNSVPSERPAMKEVVALLKEVKSPPEEMGKVAQQPLIKPVSHG' A
#
# COMPACT_ATOMS: atom_id res chain seq x y z
N MET A 1 16.73 -6.42 -23.97
CA MET A 1 16.15 -5.23 -23.33
C MET A 1 15.09 -5.72 -22.36
N SER A 2 15.33 -5.59 -21.07
CA SER A 2 14.34 -5.95 -20.05
C SER A 2 13.14 -5.05 -20.25
N SER A 3 12.01 -5.59 -20.69
CA SER A 3 10.76 -4.84 -20.76
C SER A 3 10.38 -4.52 -19.31
N PHE A 4 10.53 -3.26 -18.90
CA PHE A 4 10.05 -2.82 -17.59
C PHE A 4 8.53 -2.83 -17.66
N GLU A 5 7.93 -3.89 -17.12
CA GLU A 5 6.49 -3.95 -16.86
C GLU A 5 6.11 -2.80 -15.92
N PRO A 6 4.98 -2.11 -16.15
CA PRO A 6 4.57 -1.00 -15.30
C PRO A 6 4.32 -1.49 -13.86
N ALA A 7 4.74 -0.72 -12.86
CA ALA A 7 4.67 -1.12 -11.45
C ALA A 7 3.26 -1.52 -10.97
N VAL A 8 2.22 -0.95 -11.60
CA VAL A 8 0.81 -1.32 -11.38
C VAL A 8 0.51 -2.80 -11.66
N ASN A 9 1.33 -3.48 -12.47
CA ASN A 9 1.19 -4.90 -12.74
C ASN A 9 1.51 -5.78 -11.53
N ILE A 10 2.18 -5.23 -10.51
CA ILE A 10 2.43 -5.93 -9.23
C ILE A 10 1.15 -6.00 -8.39
N LEU A 11 0.25 -5.04 -8.53
CA LEU A 11 -1.04 -5.07 -7.85
C LEU A 11 -1.94 -6.14 -8.47
N ASP A 12 -2.75 -6.80 -7.63
CA ASP A 12 -3.83 -7.68 -8.07
C ASP A 12 -4.70 -6.95 -9.10
N SER A 13 -5.07 -7.63 -10.18
CA SER A 13 -5.81 -7.01 -11.29
C SER A 13 -7.13 -6.37 -10.85
N ARG A 14 -7.76 -6.87 -9.78
CA ARG A 14 -8.99 -6.31 -9.19
C ARG A 14 -8.77 -4.95 -8.52
N LEU A 15 -7.54 -4.63 -8.13
CA LEU A 15 -7.18 -3.36 -7.51
C LEU A 15 -6.86 -2.27 -8.54
N ARG A 16 -6.60 -2.64 -9.80
CA ARG A 16 -6.25 -1.70 -10.87
C ARG A 16 -7.43 -0.86 -11.38
N GLY A 17 -8.66 -1.23 -11.02
CA GLY A 17 -9.88 -0.48 -11.34
C GLY A 17 -10.22 0.64 -10.36
N PHE A 18 -9.42 0.82 -9.29
CA PHE A 18 -9.58 1.91 -8.34
C PHE A 18 -9.08 3.25 -8.91
N PRO A 19 -9.43 4.40 -8.30
CA PRO A 19 -8.90 5.70 -8.72
C PRO A 19 -7.38 5.71 -8.74
N ASP A 20 -6.78 6.38 -9.73
CA ASP A 20 -5.32 6.44 -9.90
C ASP A 20 -4.61 6.87 -8.61
N GLN A 21 -5.16 7.87 -7.90
CA GLN A 21 -4.66 8.30 -6.59
C GLN A 21 -4.51 7.14 -5.60
N MET A 22 -5.52 6.28 -5.49
CA MET A 22 -5.49 5.14 -4.56
C MET A 22 -4.50 4.08 -5.04
N VAL A 23 -4.40 3.86 -6.36
CA VAL A 23 -3.41 2.96 -6.95
C VAL A 23 -1.98 3.46 -6.66
N GLN A 24 -1.73 4.76 -6.78
CA GLN A 24 -0.46 5.39 -6.40
C GLN A 24 -0.18 5.21 -4.90
N GLU A 25 -1.17 5.43 -4.04
CA GLU A 25 -1.04 5.20 -2.59
C GLU A 25 -0.67 3.74 -2.27
N MET A 26 -1.28 2.76 -2.95
CA MET A 26 -0.93 1.34 -2.82
C MET A 26 0.51 1.06 -3.27
N LEU A 27 0.93 1.63 -4.40
CA LEU A 27 2.29 1.45 -4.93
C LEU A 27 3.34 2.09 -4.03
N GLN A 28 3.09 3.29 -3.50
CA GLN A 28 3.99 3.93 -2.55
C GLN A 28 4.06 3.15 -1.24
N THR A 29 2.93 2.65 -0.73
CA THR A 29 2.90 1.78 0.45
C THR A 29 3.71 0.50 0.23
N LEU A 30 3.61 -0.10 -0.95
CA LEU A 30 4.43 -1.25 -1.33
C LEU A 30 5.93 -0.91 -1.35
N GLY A 31 6.30 0.27 -1.85
CA GLY A 31 7.68 0.77 -1.80
C GLY A 31 8.20 0.88 -0.35
N ILE A 32 7.40 1.41 0.57
CA ILE A 32 7.72 1.47 2.00
C ILE A 32 7.92 0.05 2.55
N ALA A 33 7.05 -0.89 2.21
CA ALA A 33 7.18 -2.28 2.63
C ALA A 33 8.49 -2.92 2.14
N MET A 34 8.93 -2.62 0.91
CA MET A 34 10.21 -3.10 0.37
C MET A 34 11.42 -2.60 1.17
N PHE A 35 11.40 -1.34 1.64
CA PHE A 35 12.43 -0.83 2.55
C PHE A 35 12.42 -1.57 3.89
N CYS A 36 11.23 -1.86 4.44
CA CYS A 36 11.08 -2.57 5.71
C CYS A 36 11.60 -4.02 5.66
N VAL A 37 11.50 -4.69 4.51
CA VAL A 37 11.96 -6.09 4.33
C VAL A 37 13.33 -6.19 3.68
N ASN A 38 14.10 -5.10 3.66
CA ASN A 38 15.43 -5.08 3.06
C ASN A 38 16.31 -6.23 3.63
N SER A 39 17.03 -6.91 2.74
CA SER A 39 17.94 -8.01 3.10
C SER A 39 19.06 -7.54 4.03
N VAL A 40 19.47 -6.27 3.90
CA VAL A 40 20.44 -5.64 4.79
C VAL A 40 19.70 -5.00 5.97
N PRO A 41 19.90 -5.47 7.23
CA PRO A 41 19.13 -5.01 8.38
C PRO A 41 19.36 -3.53 8.71
N SER A 42 20.57 -3.01 8.47
CA SER A 42 20.94 -1.62 8.73
C SER A 42 20.26 -0.62 7.79
N GLU A 43 19.82 -1.07 6.62
CA GLU A 43 19.12 -0.25 5.62
C GLU A 43 17.61 -0.18 5.87
N ARG A 44 17.09 -0.95 6.84
CA ARG A 44 15.67 -0.92 7.19
C ARG A 44 15.35 0.38 7.91
N PRO A 45 14.24 1.05 7.58
CA PRO A 45 13.84 2.28 8.24
C PRO A 45 13.47 2.02 9.71
N ALA A 46 13.75 3.00 10.57
CA ALA A 46 13.19 2.99 11.93
C ALA A 46 11.67 3.20 11.86
N MET A 47 10.93 2.70 12.86
CA MET A 47 9.46 2.79 12.86
C MET A 47 8.96 4.25 12.75
N LYS A 48 9.70 5.22 13.31
CA LYS A 48 9.41 6.66 13.16
C LYS A 48 9.44 7.13 11.70
N GLU A 49 10.37 6.62 10.89
CA GLU A 49 10.51 6.95 9.47
C GLU A 49 9.38 6.27 8.69
N VAL A 50 9.05 5.01 9.01
CA VAL A 50 7.90 4.31 8.43
C VAL A 50 6.60 5.10 8.65
N VAL A 51 6.38 5.60 9.87
CA VAL A 51 5.21 6.42 10.20
C VAL A 51 5.23 7.75 9.44
N ALA A 52 6.39 8.39 9.29
CA ALA A 52 6.50 9.63 8.51
C ALA A 52 6.14 9.39 7.04
N LEU A 53 6.76 8.39 6.40
CA LEU A 53 6.49 8.02 5.02
C LEU A 53 5.02 7.67 4.79
N LEU A 54 4.40 6.87 5.68
CA LEU A 54 2.99 6.50 5.55
C LEU A 54 2.04 7.70 5.68
N LYS A 55 2.41 8.73 6.44
CA LYS A 55 1.63 9.97 6.53
C LYS A 55 1.71 10.80 5.25
N GLU A 56 2.84 10.75 4.54
CA GLU A 56 3.03 11.45 3.27
C GLU A 56 2.29 10.78 2.10
N VAL A 57 2.10 9.45 2.18
CA VAL A 57 1.32 8.72 1.17
C VAL A 57 -0.15 9.15 1.17
N LYS A 58 -0.73 9.42 2.34
CA LYS A 58 -2.17 9.64 2.48
C LYS A 58 -2.56 11.10 2.17
N SER A 59 -3.42 11.31 1.17
CA SER A 59 -4.07 12.61 0.94
C SER A 59 -5.06 12.97 2.08
N PRO A 60 -5.37 14.28 2.30
CA PRO A 60 -6.27 14.71 3.37
C PRO A 60 -7.65 14.02 3.32
N PRO A 61 -8.30 13.83 4.47
CA PRO A 61 -9.40 12.88 4.66
C PRO A 61 -10.75 13.24 4.04
N GLU A 62 -10.81 14.08 3.02
CA GLU A 62 -12.09 14.59 2.50
C GLU A 62 -12.88 13.56 1.66
N GLU A 63 -12.28 12.45 1.20
CA GLU A 63 -12.97 11.47 0.32
C GLU A 63 -12.71 9.99 0.65
N MET A 64 -12.30 9.64 1.89
CA MET A 64 -12.21 8.23 2.33
C MET A 64 -13.48 7.74 3.07
N GLY A 65 -14.63 8.35 2.80
CA GLY A 65 -15.89 8.06 3.51
C GLY A 65 -16.65 6.81 3.03
N LYS A 66 -16.28 6.20 1.89
CA LYS A 66 -17.15 5.20 1.22
C LYS A 66 -16.59 3.78 1.14
N VAL A 67 -15.26 3.59 1.22
CA VAL A 67 -14.63 2.26 1.05
C VAL A 67 -14.31 1.57 2.39
N ALA A 68 -14.11 2.34 3.48
CA ALA A 68 -13.67 1.82 4.78
C ALA A 68 -14.72 1.02 5.57
N GLN A 69 -15.96 0.90 5.06
CA GLN A 69 -17.04 0.20 5.76
C GLN A 69 -17.12 -1.29 5.44
N GLN A 70 -16.19 -1.83 4.65
CA GLN A 70 -16.13 -3.26 4.36
C GLN A 70 -14.96 -3.87 5.12
N PRO A 71 -15.21 -4.66 6.18
CA PRO A 71 -14.16 -5.43 6.82
C PRO A 71 -13.50 -6.36 5.79
N LEU A 72 -12.21 -6.19 5.54
CA LEU A 72 -11.44 -7.06 4.63
C LEU A 72 -11.30 -8.49 5.19
N ILE A 73 -11.62 -8.67 6.48
CA ILE A 73 -11.52 -9.91 7.23
C ILE A 73 -12.86 -10.12 7.90
N LYS A 74 -13.67 -11.04 7.39
CA LYS A 74 -14.87 -11.49 8.09
C LYS A 74 -14.40 -12.33 9.28
N PRO A 75 -14.83 -12.07 10.53
CA PRO A 75 -14.54 -12.98 11.61
C PRO A 75 -15.14 -14.34 11.26
N VAL A 76 -14.33 -15.39 11.31
CA VAL A 76 -14.78 -16.78 11.13
C VAL A 76 -15.65 -17.15 12.34
N SER A 77 -16.97 -17.15 12.16
CA SER A 77 -17.87 -17.77 13.13
C SER A 77 -17.71 -19.28 13.02
N HIS A 78 -17.05 -19.90 14.00
CA HIS A 78 -17.19 -21.32 14.24
C HIS A 78 -18.52 -21.53 14.96
N GLY A 79 -19.45 -22.22 14.31
CA GLY A 79 -20.66 -22.79 14.91
C GLY A 79 -20.43 -24.22 15.34
#